data_AF-A0A1F5DG24-F1
#
_entry.id   AF-A0A1F5DG24-F1
#
_cell.length_a   1.000
_cell.length_b   1.000
_cell.length_c   1.000
_cell.angle_alpha   90.00
_cell.angle_beta   90.00
_cell.angle_gamma   90.00
#
_symmetry.space_group_name_H-M   'P 1'
#
loop_
_entity.id
_entity.type
_entity.pdbx_description
1 polymer ?
#
loop_
_entity_poly.entity_id
_entity_poly.type
_entity_poly.pdbx_seq_one_letter_code
_entity_poly.pdbx_strand_id
1 'polypeptide(L)'
;MPAPIIGRKLGISKIPQLEKEKVKGIKVLGISGSSRQQPEMSKSERLLASALDHAKNLGAETEFIRLKDLKIYDCEGNYSENPTLCTYPCQSSMKYQDDQMQRVYDAILSTDVLILATPIRWNNHSALVQKFVERMNCIENSDILFGKKLIKNKVAGLIVIGHVDGLQHVAGNLLNFFSWLGFNSPDVAITSWVGEYDEDTTKDWEQIQKNKYTQEDLENMVNSSINLAYNLKKG
;
A
#
# COMPACT_ATOMS: atom_id res chain seq x y z
N MET A 1 13.36 13.09 32.02
CA MET A 1 13.00 13.92 30.85
C MET A 1 11.94 13.16 30.07
N PRO A 2 10.82 13.77 29.64
CA PRO A 2 9.94 13.10 28.69
C PRO A 2 10.76 12.74 27.44
N ALA A 3 10.57 11.54 26.89
CA ALA A 3 11.26 11.12 25.68
C ALA A 3 11.06 12.17 24.58
N PRO A 4 12.09 12.50 23.78
CA PRO A 4 11.92 13.40 22.65
C PRO A 4 10.79 12.87 21.75
N ILE A 5 9.95 13.78 21.26
CA ILE A 5 8.90 13.44 20.30
C ILE A 5 9.60 13.12 18.97
N ILE A 6 9.92 11.84 18.75
CA ILE A 6 10.51 11.35 17.50
C ILE A 6 9.37 11.12 16.49
N GLY A 7 9.58 11.45 15.22
CA GLY A 7 8.61 11.26 14.15
C GLY A 7 7.86 12.53 13.71
N ARG A 8 7.35 12.51 12.47
CA ARG A 8 6.66 13.64 11.83
C ARG A 8 5.18 13.34 11.69
N LYS A 9 4.32 14.24 12.17
CA LYS A 9 2.87 14.19 11.92
C LYS A 9 2.58 14.61 10.48
N LEU A 10 1.79 13.82 9.74
CA LEU A 10 1.49 14.09 8.32
C LEU A 10 0.18 14.88 8.08
N GLY A 11 -0.58 15.21 9.13
CA GLY A 11 -1.77 16.07 9.06
C GLY A 11 -2.08 16.76 10.40
N ILE A 12 -2.86 17.85 10.41
CA ILE A 12 -3.11 18.62 11.64
C ILE A 12 -4.41 18.14 12.34
N SER A 13 -5.42 17.73 11.57
CA SER A 13 -6.76 17.37 12.04
C SER A 13 -7.01 15.86 12.02
N LYS A 14 -7.67 15.35 13.07
CA LYS A 14 -8.24 13.99 13.06
C LYS A 14 -9.29 13.86 11.98
N ILE A 15 -9.22 12.79 11.18
CA ILE A 15 -10.19 12.49 10.16
C ILE A 15 -11.39 11.76 10.81
N PRO A 16 -12.62 12.28 10.66
CA PRO A 16 -13.79 11.66 11.25
C PRO A 16 -14.04 10.28 10.67
N GLN A 17 -14.44 9.35 11.52
CA GLN A 17 -14.86 8.00 11.12
C GLN A 17 -16.28 8.07 10.54
N LEU A 18 -16.52 7.33 9.46
CA LEU A 18 -17.87 7.10 8.98
C LEU A 18 -18.64 6.15 9.90
N GLU A 19 -19.97 6.31 9.91
CA GLU A 19 -20.87 5.36 10.55
C GLU A 19 -20.71 3.97 9.93
N LYS A 20 -20.74 2.90 10.74
CA LYS A 20 -20.48 1.53 10.28
C LYS A 20 -21.34 1.09 9.09
N GLU A 21 -22.61 1.53 9.06
CA GLU A 21 -23.51 1.20 7.95
C GLU A 21 -23.04 1.78 6.61
N LYS A 22 -22.36 2.94 6.64
CA LYS A 22 -21.77 3.55 5.43
C LYS A 22 -20.49 2.84 4.99
N VAL A 23 -19.77 2.23 5.93
CA VAL A 23 -18.53 1.47 5.65
C VAL A 23 -18.84 0.05 5.16
N LYS A 24 -20.01 -0.49 5.49
CA LYS A 24 -20.43 -1.83 5.07
C LYS A 24 -20.37 -1.97 3.55
N GLY A 25 -19.66 -3.02 3.09
CA GLY A 25 -19.43 -3.29 1.67
C GLY A 25 -18.29 -2.48 1.04
N ILE A 26 -17.55 -1.68 1.83
CA ILE A 26 -16.22 -1.20 1.44
C ILE A 26 -15.22 -2.33 1.64
N LYS A 27 -14.44 -2.60 0.59
CA LYS A 27 -13.36 -3.60 0.58
C LYS A 27 -12.01 -2.90 0.72
N VAL A 28 -11.20 -3.37 1.66
CA VAL A 28 -9.86 -2.85 1.94
C VAL A 28 -8.85 -3.98 1.78
N LEU A 29 -7.96 -3.83 0.82
CA LEU A 29 -6.87 -4.76 0.55
C LEU A 29 -5.58 -4.21 1.17
N GLY A 30 -4.94 -5.00 2.02
CA GLY A 30 -3.58 -4.76 2.48
C GLY A 30 -2.58 -5.59 1.70
N ILE A 31 -1.58 -4.96 1.09
CA ILE A 31 -0.46 -5.65 0.44
C ILE A 31 0.82 -5.41 1.23
N SER A 32 1.48 -6.49 1.65
CA SER A 32 2.80 -6.43 2.27
C SER A 32 3.92 -6.61 1.25
N GLY A 33 4.82 -5.63 1.24
CA GLY A 33 6.12 -5.63 0.58
C GLY A 33 7.27 -6.13 1.45
N SER A 34 7.03 -6.72 2.62
CA SER A 34 8.13 -7.16 3.48
C SER A 34 8.80 -8.43 2.97
N SER A 35 10.14 -8.46 3.03
CA SER A 35 10.94 -9.64 2.69
C SER A 35 11.25 -10.52 3.91
N ARG A 36 10.67 -10.25 5.08
CA ARG A 36 10.94 -11.01 6.33
C ARG A 36 10.37 -12.42 6.25
N GLN A 37 10.91 -13.37 7.01
CA GLN A 37 10.50 -14.79 6.94
C GLN A 37 9.05 -14.95 7.37
N GLN A 38 8.70 -14.39 8.53
CA GLN A 38 7.34 -14.46 9.08
C GLN A 38 6.73 -13.05 9.22
N PRO A 39 5.39 -12.90 9.12
CA PRO A 39 4.71 -11.60 9.21
C PRO A 39 5.06 -10.79 10.46
N GLU A 40 5.10 -11.47 11.61
CA GLU A 40 5.43 -10.88 12.90
C GLU A 40 6.86 -10.36 12.96
N MET A 41 7.78 -10.78 12.10
CA MET A 41 9.14 -10.21 12.11
C MET A 41 9.20 -8.81 11.46
N SER A 42 8.13 -8.39 10.79
CA SER A 42 8.10 -7.16 10.01
C SER A 42 7.28 -6.07 10.68
N LYS A 43 7.94 -4.97 11.05
CA LYS A 43 7.31 -3.78 11.63
C LYS A 43 6.26 -3.17 10.70
N SER A 44 6.50 -3.15 9.38
CA SER A 44 5.51 -2.67 8.40
C SER A 44 4.30 -3.59 8.26
N GLU A 45 4.47 -4.91 8.47
CA GLU A 45 3.34 -5.86 8.41
C GLU A 45 2.50 -5.79 9.66
N ARG A 46 3.14 -5.64 10.83
CA ARG A 46 2.41 -5.43 12.09
C ARG A 46 1.54 -4.18 12.02
N LEU A 47 2.05 -3.06 11.49
CA LEU A 47 1.23 -1.86 11.28
C LEU A 47 0.15 -2.05 10.22
N LEU A 48 0.43 -2.78 9.14
CA LEU A 48 -0.59 -3.12 8.14
C LEU A 48 -1.73 -3.96 8.76
N ALA A 49 -1.40 -4.92 9.62
CA ALA A 49 -2.39 -5.67 10.37
C ALA A 49 -3.25 -4.75 11.26
N SER A 50 -2.63 -3.82 12.00
CA SER A 50 -3.38 -2.82 12.79
C SER A 50 -4.29 -1.93 11.93
N ALA A 51 -3.86 -1.53 10.73
CA ALA A 51 -4.68 -0.76 9.80
C ALA A 51 -5.89 -1.55 9.28
N LEU A 52 -5.70 -2.83 8.95
CA LEU A 52 -6.80 -3.72 8.52
C LEU A 52 -7.75 -4.04 9.68
N ASP A 53 -7.24 -4.24 10.90
CA ASP A 53 -8.09 -4.44 12.09
C ASP A 53 -8.93 -3.20 12.37
N HIS A 54 -8.36 -2.00 12.23
CA HIS A 54 -9.10 -0.75 12.36
C HIS A 54 -10.19 -0.63 11.29
N ALA A 55 -9.88 -0.89 10.01
CA ALA A 55 -10.87 -0.88 8.93
C ALA A 55 -12.01 -1.90 9.17
N LYS A 56 -11.66 -3.11 9.63
CA LYS A 56 -12.63 -4.16 9.98
C LYS A 56 -13.53 -3.75 11.14
N ASN A 57 -12.98 -3.09 12.17
CA ASN A 57 -13.75 -2.59 13.32
C ASN A 57 -14.76 -1.51 12.91
N LEU A 58 -14.46 -0.75 11.86
CA LEU A 58 -15.37 0.21 11.23
C LEU A 58 -16.45 -0.46 10.35
N GLY A 59 -16.31 -1.74 10.01
CA GLY A 59 -17.30 -2.51 9.24
C GLY A 59 -16.88 -2.82 7.80
N ALA A 60 -15.63 -2.56 7.41
CA ALA A 60 -15.12 -2.90 6.10
C ALA A 60 -14.81 -4.40 5.98
N GLU A 61 -14.88 -4.93 4.77
CA GLU A 61 -14.31 -6.23 4.42
C GLU A 61 -12.81 -6.06 4.20
N THR A 62 -11.98 -6.91 4.81
CA THR A 62 -10.53 -6.79 4.71
C THR A 62 -9.88 -8.05 4.15
N GLU A 63 -8.90 -7.85 3.26
CA GLU A 63 -8.04 -8.91 2.73
C GLU A 63 -6.57 -8.54 2.95
N PHE A 64 -5.73 -9.54 3.25
CA PHE A 64 -4.29 -9.37 3.41
C PHE A 64 -3.54 -10.27 2.41
N ILE A 65 -2.67 -9.67 1.61
CA ILE A 65 -1.78 -10.37 0.68
C ILE A 65 -0.34 -10.05 1.02
N ARG A 66 0.47 -11.09 1.14
CA ARG A 66 1.91 -10.98 1.37
C ARG A 66 2.67 -11.37 0.11
N LEU A 67 3.30 -10.39 -0.56
CA LEU A 67 3.96 -10.64 -1.85
C LEU A 67 5.05 -11.70 -1.76
N LYS A 68 5.74 -11.78 -0.62
CA LYS A 68 6.78 -12.80 -0.38
C LYS A 68 6.25 -14.24 -0.46
N ASP A 69 5.00 -14.45 -0.07
CA ASP A 69 4.41 -15.79 0.01
C ASP A 69 3.87 -16.25 -1.36
N LEU A 70 4.00 -15.40 -2.39
CA LEU A 70 3.55 -15.66 -3.74
C LEU A 70 4.74 -15.92 -4.68
N LYS A 71 4.57 -16.86 -5.60
CA LYS A 71 5.45 -17.00 -6.75
C LYS A 71 5.09 -15.93 -7.79
N ILE A 72 5.88 -14.86 -7.84
CA ILE A 72 5.72 -13.77 -8.82
C ILE A 72 6.97 -13.72 -9.68
N TYR A 73 6.80 -13.98 -10.98
CA TYR A 73 7.87 -13.84 -11.96
C TYR A 73 8.16 -12.37 -12.23
N ASP A 74 9.37 -12.07 -12.71
CA ASP A 74 9.74 -10.70 -13.06
C ASP A 74 8.96 -10.22 -14.30
N CYS A 75 8.88 -8.91 -14.48
CA CYS A 75 8.35 -8.34 -15.71
C CYS A 75 9.37 -8.56 -16.83
N GLU A 76 8.97 -9.15 -17.96
CA GLU A 76 9.88 -9.41 -19.09
C GLU A 76 10.09 -8.18 -19.99
N GLY A 77 9.53 -7.01 -19.61
CA GLY A 77 9.76 -5.77 -20.35
C GLY A 77 9.06 -5.71 -21.72
N ASN A 78 7.99 -6.47 -21.93
CA ASN A 78 7.30 -6.60 -23.22
C ASN A 78 6.92 -5.25 -23.87
N TYR A 79 6.59 -4.24 -23.07
CA TYR A 79 6.32 -2.89 -23.58
C TYR A 79 7.51 -2.29 -24.34
N SER A 80 8.73 -2.50 -23.85
CA SER A 80 9.97 -2.00 -24.44
C SER A 80 10.37 -2.74 -25.72
N GLU A 81 9.81 -3.93 -25.97
CA GLU A 81 9.93 -4.63 -27.24
C GLU A 81 8.84 -4.15 -28.22
N ASN A 82 7.57 -4.20 -27.79
CA ASN A 82 6.45 -3.71 -28.56
C ASN A 82 5.27 -3.40 -27.61
N PRO A 83 4.71 -2.16 -27.62
CA PRO A 83 3.61 -1.78 -26.73
C PRO A 83 2.38 -2.71 -26.80
N THR A 84 2.13 -3.32 -27.97
CA THR A 84 1.02 -4.29 -28.15
C THR A 84 1.21 -5.61 -27.39
N LEU A 85 2.40 -5.86 -26.86
CA LEU A 85 2.72 -7.05 -26.06
C LEU A 85 2.57 -6.82 -24.54
N CYS A 86 2.29 -5.59 -24.10
CA CYS A 86 2.05 -5.28 -22.69
C CYS A 86 0.54 -5.09 -22.43
N THR A 87 -0.20 -6.20 -22.54
CA THR A 87 -1.66 -6.22 -22.38
C THR A 87 -2.07 -6.66 -20.98
N TYR A 88 -3.31 -6.35 -20.59
CA TYR A 88 -4.03 -7.06 -19.52
C TYR A 88 -5.10 -7.98 -20.14
N PRO A 89 -5.16 -9.29 -19.80
CA PRO A 89 -4.31 -10.02 -18.83
C PRO A 89 -2.82 -10.00 -19.18
N CYS A 90 -1.96 -10.01 -18.14
CA CYS A 90 -0.51 -9.89 -18.26
C CYS A 90 0.09 -11.08 -19.01
N GLN A 91 0.89 -10.84 -20.05
CA GLN A 91 1.54 -11.91 -20.81
C GLN A 91 2.42 -12.82 -19.96
N SER A 92 3.16 -12.28 -18.98
CA SER A 92 3.95 -13.09 -18.06
C SER A 92 3.08 -14.06 -17.24
N SER A 93 1.91 -13.62 -16.77
CA SER A 93 0.96 -14.51 -16.06
C SER A 93 0.26 -15.50 -16.99
N MET A 94 0.11 -15.18 -18.29
CA MET A 94 -0.39 -16.14 -19.28
C MET A 94 0.67 -17.20 -19.67
N LYS A 95 1.95 -16.81 -19.67
CA LYS A 95 3.09 -17.68 -20.01
C LYS A 95 3.43 -18.66 -18.89
N TYR A 96 3.50 -18.19 -17.65
CA TYR A 96 3.85 -19.01 -16.49
C TYR A 96 2.61 -19.41 -15.71
N GLN A 97 2.17 -20.66 -15.86
CA GLN A 97 0.91 -21.15 -15.26
C GLN A 97 0.90 -21.12 -13.72
N ASP A 98 2.07 -21.11 -13.08
CA ASP A 98 2.19 -21.02 -11.63
C ASP A 98 2.60 -19.62 -11.12
N ASP A 99 2.54 -18.60 -11.99
CA ASP A 99 2.64 -17.20 -11.59
C ASP A 99 1.38 -16.78 -10.84
N GLN A 100 1.56 -16.38 -9.58
CA GLN A 100 0.48 -16.02 -8.67
C GLN A 100 0.18 -14.51 -8.69
N MET A 101 0.76 -13.75 -9.62
CA MET A 101 0.45 -12.31 -9.75
C MET A 101 -1.01 -12.08 -10.14
N GLN A 102 -1.66 -13.02 -10.84
CA GLN A 102 -3.08 -12.92 -11.17
C GLN A 102 -3.95 -12.77 -9.92
N ARG A 103 -3.64 -13.47 -8.83
CA ARG A 103 -4.33 -13.30 -7.54
C ARG A 103 -4.23 -11.86 -7.02
N VAL A 104 -3.07 -11.22 -7.20
CA VAL A 104 -2.86 -9.83 -6.79
C VAL A 104 -3.66 -8.88 -7.68
N TYR A 105 -3.68 -9.09 -9.00
CA TYR A 105 -4.50 -8.30 -9.91
C TYR A 105 -5.99 -8.40 -9.55
N ASP A 106 -6.50 -9.60 -9.33
CA ASP A 106 -7.92 -9.83 -9.01
C ASP A 106 -8.33 -9.13 -7.70
N ALA A 107 -7.48 -9.20 -6.68
CA ALA A 107 -7.68 -8.50 -5.41
C ALA A 107 -7.68 -6.97 -5.60
N ILE A 108 -6.75 -6.43 -6.39
CA ILE A 108 -6.69 -4.99 -6.68
C ILE A 108 -7.91 -4.51 -7.48
N LEU A 109 -8.36 -5.29 -8.46
CA LEU A 109 -9.51 -4.93 -9.28
C LEU A 109 -10.83 -5.02 -8.49
N SER A 110 -10.90 -5.88 -7.47
CA SER A 110 -12.11 -6.08 -6.65
C SER A 110 -12.18 -5.23 -5.37
N THR A 111 -11.07 -4.63 -4.92
CA THR A 111 -11.04 -3.77 -3.72
C THR A 111 -11.49 -2.33 -4.01
N ASP A 112 -11.86 -1.57 -2.98
CA ASP A 112 -12.11 -0.12 -3.09
C ASP A 112 -10.91 0.69 -2.58
N VAL A 113 -10.25 0.17 -1.55
CA VAL A 113 -9.07 0.77 -0.94
C VAL A 113 -7.92 -0.24 -1.03
N LEU A 114 -6.75 0.24 -1.46
CA LEU A 114 -5.49 -0.49 -1.41
C LEU A 114 -4.55 0.19 -0.41
N ILE A 115 -4.09 -0.55 0.60
CA ILE A 115 -3.04 -0.10 1.53
C ILE A 115 -1.77 -0.91 1.24
N LEU A 116 -0.73 -0.25 0.71
CA LEU A 116 0.55 -0.88 0.43
C LEU A 116 1.54 -0.60 1.57
N ALA A 117 2.05 -1.65 2.21
CA ALA A 117 3.03 -1.55 3.28
C ALA A 117 4.43 -1.97 2.81
N THR A 118 5.43 -1.11 2.98
CA THR A 118 6.82 -1.39 2.59
C THR A 118 7.82 -0.98 3.66
N PRO A 119 8.88 -1.78 3.89
CA PRO A 119 10.07 -1.26 4.53
C PRO A 119 10.82 -0.31 3.58
N ILE A 120 11.59 0.62 4.13
CA ILE A 120 12.60 1.40 3.42
C ILE A 120 13.88 0.55 3.32
N ARG A 121 14.45 0.47 2.11
CA ARG A 121 15.72 -0.20 1.81
C ARG A 121 16.52 0.69 0.89
N TRP A 122 17.69 1.17 1.34
CA TRP A 122 18.55 2.05 0.56
C TRP A 122 17.80 3.25 -0.04
N ASN A 123 17.04 3.94 0.80
CA ASN A 123 16.22 5.09 0.39
C ASN A 123 15.18 4.76 -0.71
N ASN A 124 14.78 3.50 -0.85
CA ASN A 124 13.77 3.04 -1.79
C ASN A 124 12.78 2.08 -1.10
N HIS A 125 11.67 1.75 -1.76
CA HIS A 125 10.78 0.68 -1.32
C HIS A 125 11.47 -0.69 -1.50
N SER A 126 10.85 -1.76 -1.00
CA SER A 126 11.48 -3.08 -1.08
C SER A 126 11.55 -3.60 -2.52
N ALA A 127 12.51 -4.48 -2.82
CA ALA A 127 12.58 -5.14 -4.13
C ALA A 127 11.30 -5.93 -4.50
N LEU A 128 10.56 -6.43 -3.50
CA LEU A 128 9.25 -7.07 -3.73
C LEU A 128 8.20 -6.07 -4.22
N VAL A 129 8.19 -4.87 -3.65
CA VAL A 129 7.32 -3.79 -4.12
C VAL A 129 7.76 -3.30 -5.50
N GLN A 130 9.06 -3.24 -5.79
CA GLN A 130 9.55 -2.88 -7.11
C GLN A 130 9.08 -3.89 -8.17
N LYS A 131 9.18 -5.19 -7.88
CA LYS A 131 8.62 -6.24 -8.75
C LYS A 131 7.10 -6.07 -8.94
N PHE A 132 6.37 -5.79 -7.87
CA PHE A 132 4.94 -5.49 -7.94
C PHE A 132 4.65 -4.30 -8.87
N VAL A 133 5.38 -3.19 -8.71
CA VAL A 133 5.28 -1.98 -9.54
C VAL A 133 5.50 -2.32 -11.02
N GLU A 134 6.60 -3.02 -11.35
CA GLU A 134 6.93 -3.41 -12.73
C GLU A 134 5.87 -4.33 -13.34
N ARG A 135 5.29 -5.23 -12.54
CA ARG A 135 4.21 -6.14 -12.98
C ARG A 135 2.88 -5.41 -13.16
N MET A 136 2.69 -4.20 -12.65
CA MET A 136 1.48 -3.40 -12.87
C MET A 136 1.50 -2.60 -14.18
N ASN A 137 2.60 -2.57 -14.94
CA ASN A 137 2.67 -1.88 -16.24
C ASN A 137 1.57 -2.32 -17.22
N CYS A 138 1.13 -3.58 -17.16
CA CYS A 138 0.02 -4.06 -17.99
C CYS A 138 -1.33 -3.41 -17.64
N ILE A 139 -1.54 -3.05 -16.36
CA ILE A 139 -2.75 -2.37 -15.89
C ILE A 139 -2.74 -0.92 -16.36
N GLU A 140 -1.60 -0.24 -16.27
CA GLU A 140 -1.41 1.12 -16.80
C GLU A 140 -1.69 1.14 -18.32
N ASN A 141 -1.00 0.27 -19.07
CA ASN A 141 -1.12 0.19 -20.52
C ASN A 141 -2.53 -0.13 -21.01
N SER A 142 -3.30 -0.89 -20.22
CA SER A 142 -4.73 -1.11 -20.49
C SER A 142 -5.49 0.21 -20.65
N ASP A 143 -5.18 1.24 -19.85
CA ASP A 143 -5.77 2.58 -19.99
C ASP A 143 -5.09 3.35 -21.14
N ILE A 144 -3.78 3.57 -21.03
CA ILE A 144 -3.08 4.55 -21.88
C ILE A 144 -2.95 4.15 -23.34
N LEU A 145 -2.89 2.84 -23.66
CA LEU A 145 -2.77 2.35 -25.04
C LEU A 145 -4.07 1.79 -25.60
N PHE A 146 -4.88 1.16 -24.74
CA PHE A 146 -6.06 0.41 -25.17
C PHE A 146 -7.39 1.06 -24.75
N GLY A 147 -7.35 2.22 -24.07
CA GLY A 147 -8.54 2.98 -23.67
C GLY A 147 -9.43 2.26 -22.67
N LYS A 148 -8.91 1.23 -22.00
CA LYS A 148 -9.62 0.39 -21.02
C LYS A 148 -9.08 0.65 -19.64
N LYS A 149 -9.66 1.65 -18.98
CA LYS A 149 -9.36 1.98 -17.59
C LYS A 149 -9.81 0.89 -16.61
N LEU A 150 -8.87 0.14 -16.06
CA LEU A 150 -9.14 -0.95 -15.11
C LEU A 150 -9.24 -0.46 -13.67
N ILE A 151 -8.45 0.54 -13.30
CA ILE A 151 -8.50 1.18 -11.98
C ILE A 151 -9.32 2.45 -12.09
N LYS A 152 -10.52 2.42 -11.51
CA LYS A 152 -11.43 3.56 -11.46
C LYS A 152 -12.07 3.61 -10.08
N ASN A 153 -12.18 4.82 -9.52
CA ASN A 153 -12.86 5.08 -8.24
C ASN A 153 -12.25 4.27 -7.06
N LYS A 154 -10.96 3.97 -7.12
CA LYS A 154 -10.20 3.28 -6.06
C LYS A 154 -9.26 4.26 -5.35
N VAL A 155 -8.96 3.96 -4.09
CA VAL A 155 -8.13 4.80 -3.22
C VAL A 155 -6.85 4.05 -2.83
N ALA A 156 -5.71 4.75 -2.78
CA ALA A 156 -4.44 4.19 -2.35
C ALA A 156 -3.92 4.86 -1.08
N GLY A 157 -3.50 4.05 -0.10
CA GLY A 157 -2.80 4.46 1.11
C GLY A 157 -1.47 3.72 1.25
N LEU A 158 -0.53 4.31 1.99
CA LEU A 158 0.82 3.79 2.17
C LEU A 158 1.16 3.61 3.66
N ILE A 159 1.84 2.51 3.97
CA ILE A 159 2.55 2.33 5.24
C ILE A 159 4.04 2.20 4.94
N VAL A 160 4.84 3.17 5.39
CA VAL A 160 6.28 3.23 5.08
C VAL A 160 7.09 3.23 6.37
N ILE A 161 7.94 2.21 6.56
CA ILE A 161 8.74 2.04 7.79
C ILE A 161 10.23 1.95 7.48
N GLY A 162 11.03 2.77 8.13
CA GLY A 162 12.49 2.71 8.10
C GLY A 162 13.08 2.94 9.49
N HIS A 163 14.40 2.77 9.62
CA HIS A 163 15.09 3.04 10.88
C HIS A 163 15.63 4.48 10.96
N VAL A 164 16.10 5.05 9.85
CA VAL A 164 16.74 6.39 9.87
C VAL A 164 16.00 7.39 8.99
N ASP A 165 15.94 7.14 7.69
CA ASP A 165 15.42 8.10 6.71
C ASP A 165 14.86 7.38 5.46
N GLY A 166 14.20 8.15 4.59
CA GLY A 166 13.79 7.78 3.23
C GLY A 166 12.28 7.82 2.99
N LEU A 167 11.50 8.18 4.02
CA LEU A 167 10.04 8.22 3.97
C LEU A 167 9.51 9.03 2.79
N GLN A 168 9.95 10.28 2.65
CA GLN A 168 9.38 11.20 1.65
C GLN A 168 9.71 10.77 0.23
N HIS A 169 10.93 10.26 0.00
CA HIS A 169 11.32 9.74 -1.30
C HIS A 169 10.50 8.52 -1.70
N VAL A 170 10.36 7.54 -0.78
CA VAL A 170 9.57 6.33 -1.01
C VAL A 170 8.09 6.66 -1.23
N ALA A 171 7.52 7.52 -0.38
CA ALA A 171 6.13 7.91 -0.50
C ALA A 171 5.86 8.70 -1.79
N GLY A 172 6.74 9.65 -2.15
CA GLY A 172 6.61 10.42 -3.39
C GLY A 172 6.65 9.53 -4.63
N ASN A 173 7.56 8.54 -4.67
CA ASN A 173 7.66 7.59 -5.77
C ASN A 173 6.38 6.72 -5.88
N LEU A 174 5.94 6.12 -4.77
CA LEU A 174 4.77 5.23 -4.79
C LEU A 174 3.45 5.96 -5.02
N LEU A 175 3.25 7.16 -4.46
CA LEU A 175 2.06 7.96 -4.74
C LEU A 175 2.02 8.43 -6.19
N ASN A 176 3.17 8.78 -6.79
CA ASN A 176 3.23 9.09 -8.21
C ASN A 176 2.81 7.87 -9.05
N PHE A 177 3.39 6.70 -8.77
CA PHE A 177 3.02 5.44 -9.43
C PHE A 177 1.51 5.12 -9.30
N PHE A 178 0.93 5.22 -8.11
CA PHE A 178 -0.51 4.97 -7.92
C PHE A 178 -1.38 5.98 -8.67
N SER A 179 -0.95 7.24 -8.76
CA SER A 179 -1.63 8.27 -9.56
C SER A 179 -1.63 7.91 -11.05
N TRP A 180 -0.51 7.43 -11.61
CA TRP A 180 -0.43 6.97 -13.01
C TRP A 180 -1.37 5.81 -13.31
N LEU A 181 -1.53 4.88 -12.36
CA LEU A 181 -2.50 3.79 -12.50
C LEU A 181 -3.96 4.23 -12.41
N GLY A 182 -4.26 5.42 -11.86
CA GLY A 182 -5.62 5.94 -11.71
C GLY A 182 -6.23 5.78 -10.31
N PHE A 183 -5.43 5.50 -9.28
CA PHE A 183 -5.88 5.59 -7.89
C PHE A 183 -6.02 7.05 -7.45
N ASN A 184 -6.91 7.27 -6.48
CA ASN A 184 -7.07 8.57 -5.82
C ASN A 184 -6.30 8.56 -4.50
N SER A 185 -5.66 9.69 -4.18
CA SER A 185 -5.02 9.90 -2.89
C SER A 185 -6.01 10.55 -1.92
N PRO A 186 -6.18 10.00 -0.70
CA PRO A 186 -7.00 10.61 0.34
C PRO A 186 -6.27 11.77 1.04
N ASP A 187 -6.98 12.56 1.86
CA ASP A 187 -6.41 13.71 2.58
C ASP A 187 -5.19 13.33 3.43
N VAL A 188 -5.25 12.15 4.06
CA VAL A 188 -4.12 11.52 4.74
C VAL A 188 -3.86 10.19 4.06
N ALA A 189 -2.82 10.13 3.23
CA ALA A 189 -2.50 8.94 2.43
C ALA A 189 -1.41 8.06 3.03
N ILE A 190 -0.71 8.52 4.06
CA ILE A 190 0.53 7.88 4.53
C ILE A 190 0.49 7.72 6.05
N THR A 191 0.81 6.51 6.49
CA THR A 191 1.23 6.21 7.86
C THR A 191 2.71 5.85 7.83
N SER A 192 3.49 6.35 8.79
CA SER A 192 4.93 6.09 8.76
C SER A 192 5.59 6.12 10.12
N TRP A 193 6.80 5.57 10.15
CA TRP A 193 7.74 5.74 11.23
C TRP A 193 9.18 5.61 10.69
N VAL A 194 10.02 6.53 11.14
CA VAL A 194 11.48 6.46 11.06
C VAL A 194 12.02 6.72 12.46
N GLY A 195 13.06 5.98 12.84
CA GLY A 195 13.71 6.06 14.14
C GLY A 195 14.84 7.07 14.19
N GLU A 196 15.74 6.87 15.15
CA GLU A 196 16.91 7.71 15.36
C GLU A 196 18.07 7.30 14.43
N TYR A 197 19.07 8.18 14.31
CA TYR A 197 20.32 7.86 13.63
C TYR A 197 21.21 7.01 14.56
N ASP A 198 20.84 5.74 14.74
CA ASP A 198 21.60 4.74 15.48
C ASP A 198 21.59 3.37 14.76
N GLU A 199 22.09 2.34 15.43
CA GLU A 199 22.14 0.96 14.92
C GLU A 199 21.23 0.00 15.71
N ASP A 200 20.60 0.46 16.80
CA ASP A 200 19.79 -0.35 17.71
C ASP A 200 18.33 -0.42 17.24
N THR A 201 18.13 -1.22 16.20
CA THR A 201 16.80 -1.47 15.64
C THR A 201 15.90 -2.36 16.52
N THR A 202 16.37 -2.84 17.68
CA THR A 202 15.62 -3.77 18.54
C THR A 202 14.49 -3.08 19.29
N LYS A 203 14.62 -1.78 19.53
CA LYS A 203 13.64 -0.94 20.24
C LYS A 203 12.56 -0.35 19.35
N ASP A 204 12.79 -0.31 18.03
CA ASP A 204 11.89 0.35 17.07
C ASP A 204 10.43 -0.06 17.23
N TRP A 205 10.14 -1.35 17.45
CA TRP A 205 8.75 -1.79 17.53
C TRP A 205 8.02 -1.19 18.73
N GLU A 206 8.67 -1.17 19.89
CA GLU A 206 8.11 -0.54 21.09
C GLU A 206 7.93 0.97 20.87
N GLN A 207 8.88 1.62 20.19
CA GLN A 207 8.80 3.03 19.85
C GLN A 207 7.65 3.32 18.88
N ILE A 208 7.48 2.52 17.82
CA ILE A 208 6.38 2.59 16.86
C ILE A 208 5.02 2.51 17.58
N GLN A 209 4.87 1.53 18.49
CA GLN A 209 3.62 1.34 19.23
C GLN A 209 3.29 2.52 20.15
N LYS A 210 4.31 3.11 20.78
CA LYS A 210 4.13 4.26 21.69
C LYS A 210 4.07 5.61 20.95
N ASN A 211 4.40 5.64 19.66
CA ASN A 211 4.43 6.88 18.89
C ASN A 211 3.03 7.38 18.56
N LYS A 212 2.59 8.41 19.28
CA LYS A 212 1.25 9.02 19.09
C LYS A 212 0.99 9.42 17.63
N TYR A 213 1.98 9.97 16.93
CA TYR A 213 1.78 10.43 15.55
C TYR A 213 1.65 9.27 14.57
N THR A 214 2.45 8.22 14.71
CA THR A 214 2.29 7.00 13.89
C THR A 214 0.91 6.38 14.09
N GLN A 215 0.41 6.30 15.34
CA GLN A 215 -0.91 5.76 15.61
C GLN A 215 -2.04 6.66 15.08
N GLU A 216 -1.92 7.99 15.25
CA GLU A 216 -2.91 8.95 14.72
C GLU A 216 -2.93 8.96 13.18
N ASP A 217 -1.77 8.93 12.53
CA ASP A 217 -1.65 8.85 11.07
C ASP A 217 -2.15 7.50 10.54
N LEU A 218 -2.08 6.41 11.32
CA LEU A 218 -2.70 5.11 10.98
C LEU A 218 -4.21 5.21 10.93
N GLU A 219 -4.83 5.70 12.01
CA GLU A 219 -6.28 5.87 12.06
C GLU A 219 -6.76 6.86 10.98
N ASN A 220 -6.06 7.99 10.83
CA ASN A 220 -6.42 9.01 9.84
C ASN A 220 -6.28 8.49 8.41
N MET A 221 -5.23 7.72 8.10
CA MET A 221 -5.05 7.16 6.75
C MET A 221 -6.17 6.19 6.40
N VAL A 222 -6.53 5.30 7.31
CA VAL A 222 -7.64 4.35 7.08
C VAL A 222 -8.98 5.09 6.97
N ASN A 223 -9.27 6.02 7.88
CA ASN A 223 -10.53 6.78 7.85
C ASN A 223 -10.64 7.61 6.57
N SER A 224 -9.57 8.33 6.20
CA SER A 224 -9.55 9.17 5.00
C SER A 224 -9.72 8.33 3.74
N SER A 225 -9.08 7.16 3.69
CA SER A 225 -9.21 6.23 2.57
C SER A 225 -10.64 5.69 2.42
N ILE A 226 -11.26 5.26 3.52
CA ILE A 226 -12.63 4.75 3.54
C ILE A 226 -13.63 5.86 3.18
N ASN A 227 -13.44 7.07 3.72
CA ASN A 227 -14.31 8.22 3.44
C ASN A 227 -14.29 8.58 1.95
N LEU A 228 -13.10 8.63 1.36
CA LEU A 228 -12.95 8.91 -0.07
C LEU A 228 -13.54 7.78 -0.92
N ALA A 229 -13.27 6.52 -0.59
CA ALA A 229 -13.82 5.36 -1.32
C ALA A 229 -15.36 5.35 -1.29
N TYR A 230 -15.96 5.65 -0.13
CA TYR A 230 -17.40 5.80 0.01
C TYR A 230 -17.98 6.89 -0.91
N ASN A 231 -17.32 8.05 -0.97
CA ASN A 231 -17.76 9.15 -1.84
C ASN A 231 -17.61 8.80 -3.32
N LEU A 232 -16.51 8.14 -3.71
CA LEU A 232 -16.27 7.69 -5.09
C LEU A 232 -17.22 6.59 -5.55
N LYS A 233 -17.81 5.82 -4.63
CA LYS A 233 -18.86 4.82 -4.93
C LYS A 233 -20.24 5.43 -5.15
N LYS A 234 -20.48 6.64 -4.65
CA LYS A 234 -21.77 7.34 -4.78
C LYS A 234 -21.90 8.18 -6.04
N GLY A 235 -20.79 8.71 -6.55
CA GLY A 235 -20.71 9.50 -7.77
C GLY A 235 -20.52 8.63 -9.00
#